data_AF-A0AA39NZC4-F1
#
_entry.id   AF-A0AA39NZC4-F1
#
_cell.length_a   1.000
_cell.length_b   1.000
_cell.length_c   1.000
_cell.angle_alpha   90.00
_cell.angle_beta   90.00
_cell.angle_gamma   90.00
#
_symmetry.space_group_name_H-M   'P 1'
#
loop_
_entity.id
_entity.type
_entity.pdbx_description
1 polymer ?
#
loop_
_entity_poly.entity_id
_entity_poly.type
_entity_poly.pdbx_seq_one_letter_code
_entity_poly.pdbx_strand_id
1 'polypeptide(L)' 'GARHVFMMEQLPGYAKAKRDGDFRAFCLDVHRRYFKRFPPSLLDNEEPTVEALALMDDSMPVPE' A
#
# COMPACT_ATOMS: atom_id res chain seq x y z
N GLY A 1 -9.00 5.80 9.62
CA GLY A 1 -8.00 6.58 8.86
C GLY A 1 -7.67 5.90 7.55
N ALA A 2 -7.05 6.61 6.62
CA ALA A 2 -6.80 6.11 5.27
C ALA A 2 -5.91 4.86 5.25
N ARG A 3 -4.97 4.74 6.21
CA ARG A 3 -4.15 3.53 6.43
C ARG A 3 -5.01 2.27 6.61
N HIS A 4 -6.04 2.33 7.45
CA HIS A 4 -6.94 1.21 7.71
C HIS A 4 -7.78 0.86 6.47
N VAL A 5 -8.31 1.87 5.78
CA VAL A 5 -9.10 1.68 4.55
C VAL A 5 -8.25 0.98 3.48
N PHE A 6 -7.03 1.48 3.24
CA PHE A 6 -6.09 0.89 2.28
C PHE A 6 -5.83 -0.60 2.58
N MET A 7 -5.58 -0.96 3.84
CA MET A 7 -5.31 -2.34 4.23
C MET A 7 -6.54 -3.25 4.06
N MET A 8 -7.74 -2.76 4.36
CA MET A 8 -8.98 -3.51 4.17
C MET A 8 -9.26 -3.81 2.69
N GLU A 9 -8.94 -2.88 1.80
CA GLU A 9 -9.05 -3.08 0.34
C GLU A 9 -8.13 -4.19 -0.19
N GLN A 10 -7.03 -4.51 0.51
CA GLN A 10 -6.11 -5.57 0.09
C GLN A 10 -6.57 -6.97 0.51
N LEU A 11 -7.54 -7.10 1.42
CA LEU A 11 -7.98 -8.41 1.95
C LEU A 11 -8.43 -9.41 0.88
N PRO A 12 -9.22 -9.02 -0.15
CA PRO A 12 -9.60 -9.94 -1.22
C PRO A 12 -8.38 -10.44 -2.02
N GLY A 13 -7.43 -9.54 -2.30
CA GLY A 13 -6.18 -9.87 -2.99
C GLY A 13 -5.32 -10.82 -2.16
N TYR A 14 -5.20 -10.57 -0.85
CA TYR A 14 -4.47 -11.43 0.08
C TYR A 14 -5.08 -12.84 0.14
N ALA A 15 -6.41 -12.96 0.19
CA ALA A 15 -7.08 -14.25 0.21
C ALA A 15 -6.83 -15.05 -1.07
N LYS A 16 -6.83 -14.39 -2.24
CA LYS A 16 -6.45 -15.01 -3.52
C LYS A 16 -4.99 -15.44 -3.52
N ALA A 17 -4.10 -14.54 -3.14
CA ALA A 17 -2.66 -14.75 -3.08
C ALA A 17 -2.24 -15.95 -2.20
N LYS A 18 -2.95 -16.13 -1.08
CA LYS A 18 -2.79 -17.29 -0.20
C LYS A 18 -3.22 -18.60 -0.86
N ARG A 19 -4.32 -18.61 -1.62
CA ARG A 19 -4.78 -19.80 -2.35
C ARG A 19 -3.84 -20.19 -3.49
N ASP A 20 -3.30 -19.20 -4.19
CA ASP A 20 -2.48 -19.40 -5.39
C ASP A 20 -0.98 -19.63 -5.06
N GLY A 21 -0.59 -19.48 -3.79
CA GLY A 21 0.78 -19.66 -3.34
C GLY A 21 1.71 -18.46 -3.58
N ASP A 22 1.19 -17.33 -4.08
CA ASP A 22 1.97 -16.12 -4.40
C ASP A 22 2.08 -15.11 -3.22
N PHE A 23 1.57 -15.48 -2.03
CA PHE A 23 1.36 -14.56 -0.91
C PHE A 23 2.54 -13.62 -0.59
N ARG A 24 3.78 -14.11 -0.73
CA ARG A 24 4.98 -13.31 -0.42
C ARG A 24 5.15 -12.17 -1.42
N ALA A 25 4.98 -12.44 -2.70
CA ALA A 25 5.07 -11.41 -3.75
C ALA A 25 3.94 -10.38 -3.59
N PHE A 26 2.72 -10.84 -3.31
CA PHE A 26 1.60 -9.97 -3.01
C PHE A 26 1.88 -9.04 -1.81
N CYS A 27 2.35 -9.61 -0.69
CA CYS A 27 2.65 -8.80 0.49
C CYS A 27 3.75 -7.77 0.21
N LEU A 28 4.81 -8.11 -0.53
CA LEU A 28 5.86 -7.16 -0.87
C LEU A 28 5.33 -5.99 -1.71
N ASP A 29 4.48 -6.27 -2.69
CA ASP A 29 3.83 -5.22 -3.48
C ASP A 29 2.92 -4.32 -2.64
N VAL A 30 2.13 -4.91 -1.74
CA VAL A 30 1.29 -4.15 -0.80
C VAL A 30 2.13 -3.23 0.09
N HIS A 31 3.23 -3.73 0.67
CA HIS A 31 4.12 -2.88 1.48
C HIS A 31 4.73 -1.75 0.67
N ARG A 32 5.17 -2.03 -0.57
CA ARG A 32 5.70 -1.01 -1.48
C ARG A 32 4.67 0.10 -1.72
N ARG A 33 3.43 -0.27 -2.05
CA ARG A 33 2.31 0.67 -2.27
C ARG A 33 1.90 1.40 -0.99
N TYR A 34 1.98 0.74 0.15
CA TYR A 34 1.71 1.33 1.47
C TYR A 34 2.72 2.42 1.79
N PHE A 35 4.02 2.14 1.73
CA PHE A 35 5.06 3.13 2.10
C PHE A 35 5.18 4.28 1.11
N LYS A 36 4.78 4.08 -0.14
CA LYS A 36 4.59 5.18 -1.07
C LYS A 36 3.54 6.18 -0.54
N ARG A 37 2.36 5.69 -0.13
CA ARG A 37 1.23 6.53 0.34
C ARG A 37 1.38 7.03 1.78
N PHE A 38 2.02 6.24 2.63
CA PHE A 38 2.18 6.47 4.06
C PHE A 38 3.67 6.35 4.41
N PRO A 39 4.50 7.32 4.01
CA PRO A 39 5.93 7.26 4.27
C PRO A 39 6.19 7.25 5.80
N PRO A 40 7.28 6.63 6.27
CA PRO A 40 7.60 6.57 7.71
C PRO A 40 7.77 7.94 8.37
N SER A 41 8.05 8.97 7.57
CA SER A 41 8.15 10.36 8.02
C SER A 41 6.79 11.03 8.26
N LEU A 42 5.68 10.46 7.76
CA LEU A 42 4.33 10.94 8.00
C LEU A 42 3.85 10.45 9.36
N LEU A 43 3.49 11.38 10.25
CA LEU A 43 3.05 11.04 11.59
C LEU A 43 1.75 10.21 11.55
N ASP A 44 1.55 9.38 12.57
CA ASP A 44 0.39 8.47 12.63
C ASP A 44 -0.95 9.20 12.81
N ASN A 45 -0.91 10.43 13.34
CA ASN A 45 -2.08 11.32 13.48
C ASN A 45 -2.33 12.19 12.25
N GLU A 46 -1.49 12.10 11.21
CA GLU A 46 -1.63 12.83 9.95
C GLU A 46 -2.10 11.90 8.84
N GLU A 47 -3.00 12.40 8.00
CA GLU A 47 -3.46 11.72 6.80
C GLU A 47 -2.71 12.28 5.58
N PRO A 48 -2.34 11.44 4.60
CA PRO A 48 -1.73 11.93 3.37
C PRO A 48 -2.71 12.83 2.61
N THR A 49 -2.20 13.90 2.01
CA THR A 49 -3.05 14.82 1.24
C THR A 49 -3.56 14.16 -0.04
N VAL A 50 -4.67 14.67 -0.56
CA VAL A 50 -5.25 14.16 -1.82
C VAL A 50 -4.28 14.36 -2.98
N GLU A 51 -3.51 15.46 -3.01
CA GLU A 51 -2.48 15.64 -4.05
C GLU A 51 -1.35 14.62 -3.94
N ALA A 52 -0.90 14.31 -2.71
CA ALA A 52 0.11 13.29 -2.48
C ALA A 52 -0.35 11.91 -2.93
N LEU A 53 -1.64 11.58 -2.75
CA LEU A 53 -2.23 10.33 -3.21
C LEU A 53 -2.44 10.30 -4.73
N ALA A 54 -2.77 11.43 -5.37
CA ALA A 54 -3.00 11.51 -6.82
C ALA A 54 -1.71 11.36 -7.65
N LEU A 55 -0.55 11.69 -7.06
CA LEU A 55 0.77 11.53 -7.69
C LEU A 55 1.33 10.11 -7.58
N MET A 56 0.62 9.21 -6.89
CA MET A 56 1.10 7.87 -6.59
C MET A 56 0.78 6.90 -7.73
N ASP A 57 1.77 6.65 -8.58
CA ASP A 57 1.70 5.57 -9.55
C ASP A 57 2.18 4.24 -8.93
N ASP A 58 1.26 3.31 -8.76
CA ASP A 58 1.51 1.96 -8.23
C ASP A 58 2.33 1.08 -9.18
N SER A 59 2.36 1.41 -10.48
CA SER A 59 3.11 0.66 -11.49
C SER A 59 4.60 1.01 -11.47
N MET A 60 4.95 2.22 -11.02
CA MET A 60 6.34 2.67 -10.99
C MET A 60 7.17 1.97 -9.89
N PRO A 61 8.44 1.62 -10.14
CA PRO A 61 9.35 1.19 -9.08
C PRO A 61 9.53 2.29 -8.01
N VAL A 62 9.87 1.90 -6.77
CA VAL A 62 10.29 2.88 -5.76
C VAL A 62 11.72 3.30 -6.11
N PRO A 63 12.01 4.61 -6.28
CA PRO A 63 13.39 5.08 -6.46
C PRO A 63 14.25 4.69 -5.25
N GLU A 64 15.50 4.28 -5.48
CA GLU A 64 16.49 4.01 -4.42
C GLU A 64 16.85 5.28 -3.63
#